data_AF-A0A926AJH5-F1
#
_entry.id   AF-A0A926AJH5-F1
#
_cell.length_a   1.000
_cell.length_b   1.000
_cell.length_c   1.000
_cell.angle_alpha   90.00
_cell.angle_beta   90.00
_cell.angle_gamma   90.00
#
_symmetry.space_group_name_H-M   'P 1'
#
loop_
_entity.id
_entity.type
_entity.pdbx_description
1 polymer ?
#
loop_
_entity_poly.entity_id
_entity_poly.type
_entity_poly.pdbx_seq_one_letter_code
_entity_poly.pdbx_strand_id
1 'polypeptide(L)'
;MWREVYRRGLKLCREGRGSSDNHDVETSIESGSTNGTGERSGAWTLPLLCAGIAILACCLLIPAADDNRKLAWERERLKLDLEQINKQIDVNGQFLKSVGEDPGLLERLAQRQMKLVREGTRVLNLKDAAVHSDMSPYLLLTIPPPPPMPEYKPVGGVFSNLCRHPRSRLFLMGSALLAMACALILGESTRTKPESSPSPV
;
A
#
# COMPACT_ATOMS: atom_id res chain seq x y z
N MET A 1 -7.60 5.71 20.05
CA MET A 1 -6.36 5.02 19.62
C MET A 1 -6.31 4.72 18.12
N TRP A 2 -7.08 3.79 17.56
CA TRP A 2 -7.04 3.53 16.09
C TRP A 2 -7.55 4.71 15.23
N ARG A 3 -8.49 5.53 15.74
CA ARG A 3 -8.94 6.76 15.06
C ARG A 3 -7.87 7.86 15.02
N GLU A 4 -7.02 7.99 16.04
CA GLU A 4 -5.88 8.92 16.02
C GLU A 4 -4.82 8.50 15.00
N VAL A 5 -4.54 7.20 14.90
CA VAL A 5 -3.55 6.67 13.95
C VAL A 5 -4.00 6.92 12.52
N TYR A 6 -5.28 6.69 12.20
CA TYR A 6 -5.84 6.99 10.89
C TYR A 6 -5.83 8.49 10.55
N ARG A 7 -6.12 9.35 11.55
CA ARG A 7 -6.11 10.80 11.38
C ARG A 7 -4.69 11.36 11.16
N ARG A 8 -3.68 10.77 11.82
CA ARG A 8 -2.27 11.14 11.60
C ARG A 8 -1.72 10.62 10.26
N GLY A 9 -2.10 9.42 9.84
CA GLY A 9 -1.75 8.89 8.52
C GLY A 9 -2.32 9.74 7.37
N LEU A 10 -3.57 10.20 7.50
CA LEU A 10 -4.19 11.12 6.53
C LEU A 10 -3.50 12.49 6.45
N LYS A 11 -2.93 12.97 7.57
CA LYS A 11 -2.19 14.24 7.61
C LYS A 11 -0.82 14.09 6.92
N LEU A 12 -0.11 12.99 7.17
CA LEU A 12 1.16 12.69 6.51
C LEU A 12 1.02 12.44 5.00
N CYS A 13 -0.06 11.82 4.54
CA CYS A 13 -0.35 11.72 3.09
C CYS A 13 -0.72 13.08 2.45
N ARG A 14 -1.15 14.07 3.24
CA ARG A 14 -1.43 15.43 2.76
C ARG A 14 -0.17 16.29 2.71
N GLU A 15 0.78 16.07 3.61
CA GLU A 15 2.06 16.81 3.68
C GLU A 15 3.20 16.18 2.85
N GLY A 16 3.13 14.90 2.51
CA GLY A 16 4.09 14.24 1.61
C GLY A 16 3.91 14.56 0.11
N ARG A 17 2.97 15.45 -0.24
CA ARG A 17 2.81 15.99 -1.60
C ARG A 17 3.52 17.34 -1.77
N GLY A 18 4.57 17.58 -0.98
CA GLY A 18 5.48 18.71 -1.14
C GLY A 18 6.75 18.25 -1.85
N SER A 19 7.00 18.80 -3.04
CA SER A 19 8.31 18.76 -3.72
C SER A 19 8.74 17.43 -4.34
N SER A 20 7.91 16.87 -5.23
CA SER A 20 8.45 16.13 -6.37
C SER A 20 8.53 17.12 -7.51
N ASP A 21 9.74 17.38 -8.01
CA ASP A 21 9.98 18.20 -9.18
C ASP A 21 9.02 17.79 -10.30
N ASN A 22 8.23 18.77 -10.72
CA ASN A 22 7.21 18.65 -11.74
C ASN A 22 7.89 18.30 -13.06
N HIS A 23 7.89 17.01 -13.41
CA HIS A 23 7.64 16.70 -14.80
C HIS A 23 6.14 16.91 -15.00
N ASP A 24 5.81 18.11 -15.46
CA ASP A 24 4.48 18.54 -15.88
C ASP A 24 3.93 17.56 -16.91
N VAL A 25 3.29 16.48 -16.44
CA VAL A 25 2.23 15.85 -17.21
C VAL A 25 1.05 16.79 -17.04
N GLU A 26 1.06 17.82 -17.88
CA GLU A 26 -0.02 18.74 -18.19
C GLU A 26 -1.21 17.90 -18.67
N THR A 27 -1.89 17.26 -17.73
CA THR A 27 -3.24 16.74 -17.95
C THR A 27 -4.13 17.96 -17.83
N SER A 28 -4.10 18.77 -18.89
CA SER A 28 -5.10 19.77 -19.21
C SER A 28 -6.42 19.05 -19.43
N ILE A 29 -7.02 18.57 -18.34
CA ILE A 29 -8.45 18.36 -18.27
C ILE A 29 -8.99 19.78 -18.13
N GLU A 30 -9.05 20.48 -19.25
CA GLU A 30 -9.91 21.64 -19.43
C GLU A 30 -11.30 21.18 -18.99
N SER A 31 -11.66 21.50 -17.75
CA SER A 31 -13.03 21.47 -17.27
C SER A 31 -13.71 22.64 -17.96
N GLY A 32 -13.94 22.48 -19.26
CA GLY A 32 -14.76 23.37 -20.08
C GLY A 32 -16.18 23.26 -19.55
N SER A 33 -16.47 24.03 -18.50
CA SER A 33 -17.81 24.37 -18.08
C SER A 33 -18.41 25.22 -19.18
N THR A 34 -18.89 24.54 -20.23
CA THR A 34 -19.75 25.10 -21.24
C THR A 34 -21.12 25.30 -20.59
N ASN A 35 -21.25 26.38 -19.82
CA ASN A 35 -22.53 26.99 -19.49
C ASN A 35 -23.14 27.58 -20.77
N GLY A 36 -23.44 26.71 -21.73
CA GLY A 36 -24.12 27.03 -22.97
C GLY A 36 -25.60 26.75 -22.79
N THR A 37 -26.32 27.70 -22.23
CA THR A 37 -27.77 27.79 -22.39
C THR A 37 -28.07 28.06 -23.87
N GLY A 38 -28.45 27.03 -24.63
CA GLY A 38 -28.73 27.20 -26.06
C GLY A 38 -29.23 25.94 -26.75
N GLU A 39 -30.55 25.75 -26.70
CA GLU A 39 -31.37 25.13 -27.75
C GLU A 39 -31.24 23.60 -28.01
N ARG A 40 -31.83 22.85 -27.06
CA ARG A 40 -32.68 21.65 -27.23
C ARG A 40 -32.22 20.41 -28.00
N SER A 41 -31.12 20.39 -28.76
CA SER A 41 -30.76 19.21 -29.56
C SER A 41 -29.70 18.28 -28.95
N GLY A 42 -29.09 18.60 -27.80
CA GLY A 42 -27.99 17.79 -27.23
C GLY A 42 -28.18 17.24 -25.81
N ALA A 43 -29.38 17.26 -25.22
CA ALA A 43 -29.56 17.01 -23.78
C ALA A 43 -29.08 15.62 -23.28
N TRP A 44 -28.99 14.63 -24.16
CA TRP A 44 -28.60 13.26 -23.82
C TRP A 44 -27.15 12.90 -24.15
N THR A 45 -26.47 13.64 -25.02
CA THR A 45 -25.10 13.29 -25.46
C THR A 45 -24.06 13.64 -24.41
N LEU A 46 -24.20 14.79 -23.74
CA LEU A 46 -23.31 15.23 -22.67
C LEU A 46 -23.30 14.26 -21.47
N PRO A 47 -24.44 13.86 -20.87
CA PRO A 47 -24.43 12.89 -19.77
C PRO A 47 -23.91 11.53 -20.22
N LEU A 48 -24.16 11.09 -21.46
CA LEU A 48 -23.66 9.82 -21.98
C LEU A 48 -22.13 9.83 -22.15
N LEU A 49 -21.56 10.93 -22.67
CA LEU A 49 -20.11 11.12 -22.75
C LEU A 49 -19.48 11.15 -21.36
N CYS A 50 -20.06 11.94 -20.43
CA CYS A 50 -19.59 12.04 -19.06
C CYS A 50 -19.63 10.68 -18.34
N ALA A 51 -20.71 9.91 -18.52
CA ALA A 51 -20.82 8.57 -17.98
C ALA A 51 -19.72 7.63 -18.51
N GLY A 52 -19.43 7.68 -19.82
CA GLY A 52 -18.34 6.89 -20.41
C GLY A 52 -16.97 7.23 -19.80
N ILE A 53 -16.66 8.53 -19.66
CA ILE A 53 -15.41 8.99 -19.04
C ILE A 53 -15.35 8.58 -17.56
N ALA A 54 -16.44 8.73 -16.81
CA ALA A 54 -16.51 8.36 -15.41
C ALA A 54 -16.28 6.86 -15.17
N ILE A 55 -16.84 6.00 -16.03
CA ILE A 55 -16.63 4.55 -15.98
C ILE A 55 -15.17 4.23 -16.28
N LEU A 56 -14.59 4.82 -17.32
CA LEU A 56 -13.20 4.61 -17.72
C LEU A 56 -12.22 5.06 -16.62
N ALA A 57 -12.45 6.25 -16.05
CA ALA A 57 -11.68 6.77 -14.93
C ALA A 57 -11.78 5.85 -13.70
N CYS A 58 -12.98 5.39 -13.34
CA CYS A 58 -13.16 4.42 -12.25
C CYS A 58 -12.36 3.13 -12.49
N CYS A 59 -12.35 2.60 -13.71
CA CYS A 59 -11.65 1.36 -14.05
C CYS A 59 -10.12 1.47 -13.94
N LEU A 60 -9.56 2.68 -14.08
CA LEU A 60 -8.13 2.94 -13.95
C LEU A 60 -7.73 3.34 -12.53
N LEU A 61 -8.55 4.18 -11.88
CA LEU A 61 -8.23 4.76 -10.58
C LEU A 61 -8.32 3.74 -9.44
N ILE A 62 -9.29 2.82 -9.49
CA ILE A 62 -9.48 1.78 -8.47
C ILE A 62 -8.25 0.88 -8.33
N PRO A 63 -7.75 0.21 -9.39
CA PRO A 63 -6.58 -0.65 -9.26
C PRO A 63 -5.33 0.12 -8.85
N ALA A 64 -5.11 1.33 -9.39
CA ALA A 64 -3.97 2.16 -9.02
C ALA A 64 -3.99 2.55 -7.52
N ALA A 65 -5.17 2.85 -6.98
CA ALA A 65 -5.34 3.15 -5.56
C ALA A 65 -5.13 1.92 -4.67
N ASP A 66 -5.60 0.75 -5.10
CA ASP A 66 -5.38 -0.52 -4.40
C ASP A 66 -3.90 -0.91 -4.36
N ASP A 67 -3.18 -0.77 -5.48
CA ASP A 67 -1.75 -1.07 -5.56
C ASP A 67 -0.94 -0.15 -4.65
N ASN A 68 -1.28 1.14 -4.59
CA ASN A 68 -0.63 2.07 -3.66
C ASN A 68 -0.86 1.68 -2.19
N ARG A 69 -2.09 1.26 -1.84
CA ARG A 69 -2.38 0.78 -0.47
C ARG A 69 -1.61 -0.49 -0.14
N LYS A 70 -1.48 -1.41 -1.09
CA LYS A 70 -0.67 -2.62 -0.92
C LYS A 70 0.79 -2.28 -0.69
N LEU A 71 1.37 -1.38 -1.49
CA LEU A 71 2.75 -0.92 -1.32
C LEU A 71 2.97 -0.22 0.02
N ALA A 72 2.01 0.59 0.48
CA ALA A 72 2.07 1.22 1.79
C ALA A 72 2.09 0.17 2.93
N TRP A 73 1.24 -0.85 2.84
CA TRP A 73 1.22 -1.95 3.80
C TRP A 73 2.52 -2.77 3.79
N GLU A 74 3.06 -3.08 2.60
CA GLU A 74 4.35 -3.78 2.47
C GLU A 74 5.51 -2.96 3.04
N ARG A 75 5.49 -1.64 2.86
CA ARG A 75 6.49 -0.74 3.48
C ARG A 75 6.42 -0.77 5.00
N GLU A 76 5.22 -0.68 5.57
CA GLU A 76 5.05 -0.77 7.03
C GLU A 76 5.54 -2.11 7.57
N ARG A 77 5.24 -3.19 6.84
CA ARG A 77 5.72 -4.53 7.16
C ARG A 77 7.24 -4.62 7.20
N LEU A 78 7.90 -4.21 6.12
CA LEU A 78 9.35 -4.24 6.02
C LEU A 78 10.02 -3.36 7.09
N LYS A 79 9.39 -2.25 7.46
CA LYS A 79 9.87 -1.38 8.53
C LYS A 79 9.86 -2.09 9.88
N LEU A 80 8.79 -2.80 10.22
CA LEU A 80 8.72 -3.58 11.47
C LEU A 80 9.77 -4.70 11.50
N ASP A 81 9.98 -5.38 10.37
CA ASP A 81 11.00 -6.42 10.25
C ASP A 81 12.41 -5.83 10.47
N LEU A 82 12.71 -4.66 9.89
CA LEU A 82 13.98 -3.96 10.12
C LEU A 82 14.19 -3.54 11.58
N GLU A 83 13.14 -3.03 12.23
CA GLU A 83 13.21 -2.67 13.66
C GLU A 83 13.52 -3.88 14.53
N GLN A 84 12.99 -5.05 14.20
CA GLN A 84 13.30 -6.28 14.92
C GLN A 84 14.75 -6.74 14.68
N ILE A 85 15.22 -6.73 13.42
CA ILE A 85 16.60 -7.10 13.10
C ILE A 85 17.58 -6.17 13.82
N ASN A 86 17.31 -4.87 13.84
CA ASN A 86 18.14 -3.91 14.56
C ASN A 86 18.18 -4.19 16.07
N LYS A 87 17.06 -4.58 16.69
CA LYS A 87 17.06 -5.02 18.10
C LYS A 87 17.92 -6.27 18.30
N GLN A 88 17.89 -7.21 17.35
CA GLN A 88 18.73 -8.42 17.41
C GLN A 88 20.21 -8.10 17.29
N ILE A 89 20.57 -7.16 16.41
CA ILE A 89 21.95 -6.69 16.28
C ILE A 89 22.42 -6.03 17.58
N ASP A 90 21.60 -5.19 18.20
CA ASP A 90 21.93 -4.53 19.47
C ASP A 90 22.13 -5.54 20.61
N VAL A 91 21.19 -6.48 20.78
CA VAL A 91 21.29 -7.55 21.77
C VAL A 91 22.54 -8.42 21.52
N ASN A 92 22.82 -8.77 20.27
CA ASN A 92 24.02 -9.52 19.92
C ASN A 92 25.30 -8.71 20.19
N GLY A 93 25.29 -7.40 19.95
CA GLY A 93 26.40 -6.51 20.25
C GLY A 93 26.70 -6.44 21.74
N GLN A 94 25.65 -6.33 22.57
CA GLN A 94 25.77 -6.39 24.04
C GLN A 94 26.32 -7.74 24.51
N PHE A 95 25.81 -8.84 23.93
CA PHE A 95 26.32 -10.18 24.22
C PHE A 95 27.80 -10.33 23.87
N LEU A 96 28.24 -9.89 22.68
CA LEU A 96 29.64 -9.94 22.28
C LEU A 96 30.53 -9.11 23.22
N LYS A 97 30.04 -7.96 23.67
CA LYS A 97 30.75 -7.13 24.65
C LYS A 97 30.93 -7.86 25.99
N SER A 98 29.85 -8.43 26.56
CA SER A 98 29.94 -9.19 27.82
C SER A 98 30.82 -10.43 27.70
N VAL A 99 30.79 -11.12 26.56
CA VAL A 99 31.67 -12.28 26.29
C VAL A 99 33.15 -11.88 26.22
N GLY A 100 33.45 -10.68 25.72
CA GLY A 100 34.82 -10.15 25.71
C GLY A 100 35.34 -9.75 27.10
N GLU A 101 34.45 -9.35 28.01
CA GLU A 101 34.79 -8.95 29.38
C GLU A 101 35.02 -10.18 30.29
N ASP A 102 34.28 -11.29 30.08
CA ASP A 102 34.32 -12.49 30.93
C ASP A 102 34.93 -13.72 30.23
N PRO A 103 36.22 -14.05 30.44
CA PRO A 103 36.87 -15.20 29.79
C PRO A 103 36.26 -16.55 30.18
N GLY A 104 35.65 -16.65 31.37
CA GLY A 104 34.95 -17.86 31.83
C GLY A 104 33.67 -18.16 31.04
N LEU A 105 32.96 -17.12 30.55
CA LEU A 105 31.81 -17.30 29.65
C LEU A 105 32.26 -17.83 28.29
N LEU A 106 33.37 -17.31 27.78
CA LEU A 106 33.95 -17.75 26.51
C LEU A 106 34.38 -19.22 26.57
N GLU A 107 34.97 -19.68 27.67
CA GLU A 107 35.31 -21.10 27.87
C GLU A 107 34.05 -21.98 27.86
N ARG A 108 33.00 -21.60 28.59
CA ARG A 108 31.71 -22.34 28.61
C ARG A 108 31.04 -22.37 27.23
N LEU A 109 31.12 -21.26 26.48
CA LEU A 109 30.58 -21.17 25.12
C LEU A 109 31.36 -22.11 24.19
N ALA A 110 32.70 -22.08 24.24
CA ALA A 110 33.56 -22.97 23.48
C ALA A 110 33.29 -24.45 23.83
N GLN A 111 33.21 -24.81 25.11
CA GLN A 111 32.86 -26.17 25.56
C GLN A 111 31.51 -26.63 25.00
N ARG A 112 30.51 -25.74 24.95
CA ARG A 112 29.19 -26.04 24.37
C ARG A 112 29.24 -26.22 22.85
N GLN A 113 29.97 -25.36 22.13
CA GLN A 113 30.14 -25.45 20.67
C GLN A 113 30.94 -26.70 20.27
N MET A 114 31.94 -27.08 21.06
CA MET A 114 32.74 -28.28 20.82
C MET A 114 32.04 -29.56 21.29
N LYS A 115 30.85 -29.45 21.90
CA LYS A 115 30.10 -30.55 22.54
C LYS A 115 31.02 -31.44 23.41
N LEU A 116 32.03 -30.83 24.02
CA LEU A 116 33.14 -31.54 24.64
C LEU A 116 32.85 -31.60 26.13
N VAL A 117 32.38 -32.76 26.59
CA VAL A 117 32.21 -33.02 28.03
C VAL A 117 33.58 -33.43 28.55
N ARG A 118 34.19 -32.60 29.39
CA ARG A 118 35.50 -32.90 29.96
C ARG A 118 35.35 -34.11 30.88
N GLU A 119 36.09 -35.18 30.61
CA GLU A 119 36.08 -36.38 31.44
C GLU A 119 36.45 -35.99 32.88
N GLY A 120 35.58 -36.32 33.84
CA GLY A 120 35.74 -35.94 35.26
C GLY A 120 34.89 -34.75 35.73
N THR A 121 34.25 -33.98 34.84
CA THR A 121 33.29 -32.94 35.24
C THR A 121 31.89 -33.53 35.39
N ARG A 122 31.52 -33.91 36.62
CA ARG A 122 30.16 -34.37 36.93
C ARG A 122 29.21 -33.17 36.82
N VAL A 123 28.15 -33.29 36.03
CA VAL A 123 27.08 -32.28 35.91
C VAL A 123 26.66 -31.86 37.31
N LEU A 124 26.97 -30.62 37.68
CA LEU A 124 26.73 -30.09 39.00
C LEU A 124 25.21 -30.05 39.22
N ASN A 125 24.68 -30.96 40.04
CA ASN A 125 23.31 -30.90 40.50
C ASN A 125 23.19 -29.71 41.44
N LEU A 126 22.79 -28.56 40.92
CA LEU A 126 22.59 -27.32 41.67
C LEU A 126 21.39 -27.51 42.61
N LYS A 127 21.65 -27.93 43.85
CA LYS A 127 20.60 -28.12 44.86
C LYS A 127 20.24 -26.82 45.59
N ASP A 128 21.11 -25.79 45.61
CA ASP A 128 20.88 -24.57 46.42
C ASP A 128 21.49 -23.28 45.82
N ALA A 129 21.52 -23.12 44.49
CA ALA A 129 21.96 -21.85 43.88
C ALA A 129 20.85 -20.78 43.90
N ALA A 130 20.39 -20.45 45.11
CA ALA A 130 19.63 -19.24 45.37
C ALA A 130 20.62 -18.21 45.95
N VAL A 131 20.82 -17.08 45.27
CA VAL A 131 21.13 -15.73 45.84
C VAL A 131 21.87 -14.84 44.83
N HIS A 132 22.67 -15.37 43.89
CA HIS A 132 23.15 -14.58 42.76
C HIS A 132 22.35 -14.92 41.51
N SER A 133 21.61 -13.92 41.02
CA SER A 133 20.84 -13.95 39.78
C SER A 133 21.77 -14.04 38.56
N ASP A 134 22.47 -15.17 38.42
CA ASP A 134 23.11 -15.60 37.18
C ASP A 134 21.99 -15.93 36.19
N MET A 135 21.33 -14.89 35.68
CA MET A 135 20.48 -15.02 34.51
C MET A 135 21.35 -15.61 33.41
N SER A 136 20.97 -16.81 32.95
CA SER A 136 21.60 -17.46 31.81
C SER A 136 21.67 -16.45 30.66
N PRO A 137 22.85 -16.11 30.13
CA PRO A 137 23.02 -15.13 29.04
C PRO A 137 22.21 -15.48 27.79
N TYR A 138 21.80 -16.74 27.65
CA TYR A 138 20.96 -17.22 26.56
C TYR A 138 19.50 -16.75 26.67
N LEU A 139 19.03 -16.31 27.83
CA LEU A 139 17.73 -15.62 27.97
C LEU A 139 17.77 -14.22 27.33
N LEU A 140 18.95 -13.61 27.20
CA LEU A 140 19.09 -12.30 26.53
C LEU A 140 18.94 -12.43 25.02
N LEU A 141 19.23 -13.58 24.44
CA LEU A 141 19.22 -13.79 22.98
C LEU A 141 17.82 -14.09 22.41
N THR A 142 16.84 -14.39 23.25
CA THR A 142 15.47 -14.65 22.78
C THR A 142 14.66 -13.37 22.74
N ILE A 143 14.74 -12.67 21.61
CA ILE A 143 13.81 -11.57 21.32
C ILE A 143 12.45 -12.19 21.00
N PRO A 144 11.36 -11.74 21.67
CA PRO A 144 10.03 -12.24 21.36
C PRO A 144 9.70 -11.95 19.89
N PRO A 145 9.04 -12.89 19.19
CA PRO A 145 8.65 -12.67 17.80
C PRO A 145 7.77 -11.42 17.69
N PRO A 146 7.87 -10.71 16.56
CA PRO A 146 7.12 -9.48 16.38
C PRO A 146 5.62 -9.81 16.40
N PRO A 147 4.77 -8.90 16.89
CA PRO A 147 3.33 -9.08 16.82
C PRO A 147 2.91 -9.34 15.37
N PRO A 148 2.03 -10.32 15.10
CA PRO A 148 1.55 -10.56 13.75
C PRO A 148 0.82 -9.33 13.25
N MET A 149 1.25 -8.81 12.11
CA MET A 149 0.60 -7.66 11.47
C MET A 149 -0.80 -8.03 11.01
N PRO A 150 -1.75 -7.08 11.00
CA PRO A 150 -3.07 -7.34 10.48
C PRO A 150 -2.97 -7.77 9.01
N GLU A 151 -3.72 -8.82 8.67
CA GLU A 151 -3.81 -9.30 7.29
C GLU A 151 -4.32 -8.19 6.38
N TYR A 152 -3.67 -8.03 5.22
CA TYR A 152 -4.06 -7.03 4.24
C TYR A 152 -5.48 -7.31 3.74
N LYS A 153 -6.40 -6.40 4.05
CA LYS A 153 -7.78 -6.47 3.57
C LYS A 153 -8.00 -5.43 2.48
N PRO A 154 -8.20 -5.85 1.21
CA PRO A 154 -8.47 -4.91 0.15
C PRO A 154 -9.81 -4.21 0.41
N VAL A 155 -9.82 -2.89 0.40
CA VAL A 155 -11.02 -2.10 0.71
C VAL A 155 -11.83 -2.00 -0.58
N GLY A 156 -12.94 -2.72 -0.68
CA GLY A 156 -13.73 -2.70 -1.90
C GLY A 156 -15.03 -3.51 -1.85
N GLY A 157 -16.04 -3.03 -2.56
CA GLY A 157 -17.31 -3.74 -2.80
C GLY A 157 -17.28 -4.59 -4.08
N VAL A 158 -18.48 -4.99 -4.54
CA VAL A 158 -18.65 -5.81 -5.75
C VAL A 158 -18.05 -5.14 -6.99
N PHE A 159 -18.18 -3.81 -7.11
CA PHE A 159 -17.68 -3.06 -8.26
C PHE A 159 -16.14 -3.05 -8.35
N SER A 160 -15.45 -2.91 -7.22
CA SER A 160 -13.98 -3.03 -7.21
C SER A 160 -13.52 -4.45 -7.55
N ASN A 161 -14.25 -5.49 -7.11
CA ASN A 161 -13.93 -6.86 -7.51
C ASN A 161 -14.10 -7.05 -9.03
N LEU A 162 -15.12 -6.42 -9.62
CA LEU A 162 -15.31 -6.44 -11.07
C LEU A 162 -14.18 -5.71 -11.82
N CYS A 163 -13.64 -4.62 -11.25
CA CYS A 163 -12.51 -3.90 -11.84
C CYS A 163 -11.16 -4.63 -11.68
N ARG A 164 -11.02 -5.52 -10.69
CA ARG A 164 -9.79 -6.27 -10.42
C ARG A 164 -9.55 -7.42 -11.41
N HIS A 165 -10.61 -8.05 -11.92
CA HIS A 165 -10.45 -9.15 -12.87
C HIS A 165 -10.09 -8.60 -14.26
N PRO A 166 -9.00 -9.07 -14.91
CA PRO A 166 -8.53 -8.51 -16.17
C PRO A 166 -9.53 -8.69 -17.32
N ARG A 167 -10.31 -9.79 -17.30
CA ARG A 167 -11.34 -10.07 -18.31
C ARG A 167 -12.51 -9.09 -18.22
N SER A 168 -13.10 -8.90 -17.04
CA SER A 168 -14.21 -7.97 -16.84
C SER A 168 -13.76 -6.51 -17.00
N ARG A 169 -12.52 -6.17 -16.60
CA ARG A 169 -11.94 -4.85 -16.85
C ARG A 169 -11.91 -4.50 -18.33
N LEU A 170 -11.54 -5.46 -19.18
CA LEU A 170 -11.52 -5.27 -20.63
C LEU A 170 -12.93 -5.02 -21.19
N PHE A 171 -13.94 -5.76 -20.71
CA PHE A 171 -15.34 -5.52 -21.08
C PHE A 171 -15.85 -4.15 -20.59
N LEU A 172 -15.49 -3.75 -19.37
CA LEU A 172 -15.83 -2.43 -18.82
C LEU A 172 -15.22 -1.29 -19.65
N MET A 173 -13.92 -1.38 -19.96
CA MET A 173 -13.25 -0.40 -20.82
C MET A 173 -13.87 -0.36 -22.22
N GLY A 174 -14.16 -1.53 -22.82
CA GLY A 174 -14.84 -1.61 -24.10
C GLY A 174 -16.23 -0.96 -24.08
N SER A 175 -17.02 -1.21 -23.02
CA SER A 175 -18.35 -0.60 -22.86
C SER A 175 -18.28 0.92 -22.68
N ALA A 176 -17.28 1.43 -21.96
CA ALA A 176 -17.06 2.85 -21.78
C ALA A 176 -16.67 3.54 -23.09
N LEU A 177 -15.75 2.93 -23.86
CA LEU A 177 -15.36 3.41 -25.19
C LEU A 177 -16.54 3.40 -26.18
N LEU A 178 -17.34 2.33 -26.16
CA LEU A 178 -18.53 2.21 -26.99
C LEU A 178 -19.56 3.29 -26.63
N ALA A 179 -19.81 3.53 -25.33
CA ALA A 179 -20.72 4.59 -24.89
C ALA A 179 -20.26 5.98 -25.34
N MET A 180 -18.96 6.27 -25.26
CA MET A 180 -18.40 7.52 -25.78
C MET A 180 -18.55 7.62 -27.31
N ALA A 181 -18.28 6.55 -28.06
CA ALA A 181 -18.48 6.53 -29.50
C ALA A 181 -19.95 6.76 -29.89
N CYS A 182 -20.89 6.12 -29.19
CA CYS A 182 -22.33 6.36 -29.38
C CYS A 182 -22.71 7.81 -29.06
N ALA A 183 -22.15 8.41 -28.00
CA ALA A 183 -22.38 9.81 -27.66
C ALA A 183 -21.92 10.77 -28.76
N LEU A 184 -20.77 10.49 -29.38
CA LEU A 184 -20.23 11.28 -30.49
C LEU A 184 -21.08 11.14 -31.76
N ILE A 185 -21.48 9.91 -32.12
CA ILE A 185 -22.32 9.64 -33.30
C ILE A 185 -23.68 10.34 -33.17
N LEU A 186 -24.31 10.26 -31.99
CA LEU A 186 -25.59 10.93 -31.72
C LEU A 186 -25.47 12.46 -31.71
N GLY A 187 -24.30 12.99 -31.34
CA GLY A 187 -24.02 14.43 -31.36
C GLY A 187 -24.08 15.03 -32.76
N GLU A 188 -23.44 14.39 -33.75
CA GLU A 188 -23.35 14.91 -35.13
C GLU A 188 -24.73 14.97 -35.83
N SER A 189 -25.62 14.02 -35.55
CA SER A 189 -26.95 13.92 -36.19
C SER A 189 -27.85 15.13 -35.95
N THR A 190 -27.54 15.93 -34.93
CA THR A 190 -28.36 17.07 -34.49
C THR A 190 -27.94 18.40 -35.13
N ARG A 191 -26.88 18.39 -35.96
CA ARG A 191 -26.28 19.61 -36.55
C ARG A 191 -26.79 19.95 -37.96
N THR A 192 -27.66 19.14 -38.56
CA THR A 192 -28.30 19.44 -39.85
C THR A 192 -29.33 20.55 -39.68
N LYS A 193 -28.84 21.79 -39.69
CA LYS A 193 -29.64 23.00 -39.65
C LYS A 193 -30.47 23.08 -40.94
N PRO A 194 -31.77 23.40 -40.86
CA PRO A 194 -32.63 23.49 -42.03
C PRO A 194 -32.16 24.60 -42.95
N GLU A 195 -31.92 24.21 -44.20
CA GLU A 195 -31.60 25.07 -45.32
C GLU A 195 -32.68 26.16 -45.43
N SER A 196 -32.25 27.40 -45.25
CA SER A 196 -33.08 28.60 -45.37
C SER A 196 -33.72 28.63 -46.76
N SER A 197 -35.05 28.55 -46.79
CA SER A 197 -35.86 28.72 -47.99
C SER A 197 -35.57 30.07 -48.68
N PRO A 198 -35.39 30.11 -50.01
CA PRO A 198 -35.24 31.36 -50.74
C PRO A 198 -36.55 32.15 -50.74
N SER A 199 -36.48 33.41 -50.34
CA SER A 199 -37.58 34.38 -50.39
C SER A 199 -38.03 34.63 -51.85
N PRO A 200 -39.34 34.52 -52.17
CA PRO A 200 -39.85 34.91 -53.48
C PRO A 200 -39.95 36.45 -53.59
N VAL A 201 -39.50 36.98 -54.74
CA VAL A 201 -39.62 38.37 -55.19
C VAL A 201 -40.92 38.56 -55.95
#